data_AF-A0A7S2GJU9-F1
#
_entry.id   AF-A0A7S2GJU9-F1
#
_cell.length_a   1.000
_cell.length_b   1.000
_cell.length_c   1.000
_cell.angle_alpha   90.00
_cell.angle_beta   90.00
_cell.angle_gamma   90.00
#
_symmetry.space_group_name_H-M   'P 1'
#
loop_
_entity.id
_entity.type
_entity.pdbx_description
1 polymer ?
#
loop_
_entity_poly.entity_id
_entity_poly.type
_entity_poly.pdbx_seq_one_letter_code
_entity_poly.pdbx_strand_id
1 'polypeptide(L)'
;RLLLSVTAHRSVAIASRIVPRVLPVARGLSMMSVVDVAPAPTLDERLITDDPELIKRTLRMRRASDEQLNAVDRIGELTRLRAEAVVQGNDARQMRKQLSPKIGALMKSGEIEEADKLKAEVAASAKIADAADARLEELDAERSTLFNTLPNLLDPRTDDGDDEDANTEVSSWGCEGELPNERKWHDEFATEMGGLDIEAASGLSGSRFAVLRGQLARLERALINFFIDLHTGEHGYTE
;
A
#
# COMPACT_ATOMS: atom_id res chain seq x y z
N ARG A 1 35.90 23.26 58.27
CA ARG A 1 35.88 24.74 58.26
C ARG A 1 34.69 25.17 57.40
N LEU A 2 33.65 25.73 58.04
CA LEU A 2 32.56 26.61 57.55
C LEU A 2 31.82 26.20 56.24
N LEU A 3 30.58 25.70 56.22
CA LEU A 3 29.25 26.28 56.56
C LEU A 3 28.91 27.62 55.88
N LEU A 4 27.85 27.60 55.05
CA LEU A 4 26.81 28.62 54.70
C LEU A 4 26.17 28.14 53.37
N SER A 5 24.94 27.62 53.18
CA SER A 5 23.55 28.02 53.56
C SER A 5 23.37 29.54 53.48
N VAL A 6 22.43 30.16 52.77
CA VAL A 6 20.96 30.02 52.58
C VAL A 6 20.65 30.95 51.37
N THR A 7 19.69 30.69 50.46
CA THR A 7 18.31 31.19 50.58
C THR A 7 17.38 30.60 49.53
N ALA A 8 16.28 30.03 50.02
CA ALA A 8 15.08 29.68 49.29
C ALA A 8 14.29 30.93 48.87
N HIS A 9 13.57 30.85 47.76
CA HIS A 9 12.31 31.56 47.56
C HIS A 9 11.24 30.58 47.08
N ARG A 10 10.15 30.54 47.84
CA ARG A 10 8.91 29.81 47.59
C ARG A 10 8.14 30.47 46.44
N SER A 11 7.47 29.68 45.61
CA SER A 11 6.16 30.02 45.02
C SER A 11 5.46 28.73 44.61
N VAL A 12 4.55 28.25 45.47
CA VAL A 12 3.09 28.21 45.28
C VAL A 12 2.62 27.04 44.39
N ALA A 13 1.90 26.14 45.04
CA ALA A 13 1.22 24.98 44.50
C ALA A 13 0.05 25.36 43.58
N ILE A 14 -0.13 24.61 42.49
CA ILE A 14 -1.46 24.30 41.95
C ILE A 14 -1.48 22.81 41.63
N ALA A 15 -2.17 22.06 42.49
CA ALA A 15 -2.57 20.70 42.25
C ALA A 15 -3.75 20.69 41.27
N SER A 16 -3.64 19.97 40.15
CA SER A 16 -4.80 19.53 39.38
C SER A 16 -4.70 18.04 39.11
N ARG A 17 -5.55 17.29 39.80
CA ARG A 17 -5.84 15.87 39.64
C ARG A 17 -6.00 15.50 38.16
N ILE A 18 -5.15 14.61 37.64
CA ILE A 18 -5.46 13.82 36.45
C ILE A 18 -5.76 12.41 36.94
N VAL A 19 -7.05 12.10 37.02
CA VAL A 19 -7.55 10.74 37.28
C VAL A 19 -7.59 10.02 35.92
N PRO A 20 -6.92 8.87 35.72
CA PRO A 20 -7.10 8.10 34.50
C PRO A 20 -8.47 7.41 34.57
N ARG A 21 -9.37 7.82 33.68
CA ARG A 21 -10.72 7.27 33.54
C ARG A 21 -10.61 5.94 32.78
N VAL A 22 -10.57 4.83 33.51
CA VAL A 22 -10.67 3.48 32.94
C VAL A 22 -12.11 3.28 32.46
N LEU A 23 -12.29 3.19 31.14
CA LEU A 23 -13.55 2.80 30.51
C LEU A 23 -13.70 1.27 30.57
N PRO A 24 -14.88 0.72 30.92
CA PRO A 24 -15.07 -0.73 30.92
C PRO A 24 -15.21 -1.27 29.50
N VAL A 25 -14.47 -2.34 29.21
CA VAL A 25 -14.54 -3.10 27.96
C VAL A 25 -15.89 -3.83 27.91
N ALA A 26 -16.82 -3.33 27.09
CA ALA A 26 -18.03 -4.06 26.74
C ALA A 26 -17.68 -5.20 25.78
N ARG A 27 -17.82 -6.44 26.25
CA ARG A 27 -17.78 -7.65 25.42
C ARG A 27 -19.00 -7.67 24.50
N GLY A 28 -18.76 -7.61 23.19
CA GLY A 28 -19.79 -7.71 22.17
C GLY A 28 -19.24 -7.56 20.77
N LEU A 29 -18.22 -8.34 20.41
CA LEU A 29 -17.75 -8.43 19.02
C LEU A 29 -18.71 -9.34 18.24
N SER A 30 -19.71 -8.71 17.64
CA SER A 30 -20.41 -9.26 16.47
C SER A 30 -19.37 -9.44 15.36
N MET A 31 -19.35 -10.61 14.72
CA MET A 31 -18.54 -10.86 13.54
C MET A 31 -18.91 -9.84 12.46
N MET A 32 -18.16 -8.75 12.37
CA MET A 32 -18.16 -7.90 11.20
C MET A 32 -17.62 -8.76 10.06
N SER A 33 -18.48 -9.02 9.08
CA SER A 33 -18.10 -9.54 7.78
C SER A 33 -16.83 -8.84 7.33
N VAL A 34 -15.79 -9.61 7.02
CA VAL A 34 -14.64 -9.13 6.27
C VAL A 34 -15.21 -8.61 4.97
N VAL A 35 -15.42 -7.30 4.90
CA VAL A 35 -15.65 -6.62 3.63
C VAL A 35 -14.35 -6.83 2.90
N ASP A 36 -14.41 -7.59 1.80
CA ASP A 36 -13.31 -7.78 0.88
C ASP A 36 -13.08 -6.41 0.22
N VAL A 37 -12.39 -5.52 0.93
CA VAL A 37 -12.01 -4.21 0.43
C VAL A 37 -10.90 -4.50 -0.58
N ALA A 38 -11.27 -4.49 -1.86
CA ALA A 38 -10.29 -4.53 -2.95
C ALA A 38 -9.15 -3.54 -2.59
N PRO A 39 -7.88 -3.97 -2.68
CA PRO A 39 -6.77 -3.14 -2.26
C PRO A 39 -6.85 -1.79 -2.97
N ALA A 40 -6.76 -0.70 -2.20
CA ALA A 40 -6.75 0.63 -2.77
C ALA A 40 -5.62 0.72 -3.81
N PRO A 41 -5.86 1.35 -4.97
CA PRO A 41 -4.82 1.45 -6.00
C PRO A 41 -3.58 2.14 -5.44
N THR A 42 -2.43 1.61 -5.80
CA THR A 42 -1.10 2.07 -5.36
C THR A 42 -0.73 3.45 -5.89
N LEU A 43 -1.33 3.86 -7.01
CA LEU A 43 -1.18 5.15 -7.66
C LEU A 43 -2.48 5.95 -7.58
N ASP A 44 -2.37 7.27 -7.44
CA ASP A 44 -3.54 8.15 -7.45
C ASP A 44 -4.27 8.05 -8.79
N GLU A 45 -5.54 7.63 -8.73
CA GLU A 45 -6.40 7.46 -9.90
C GLU A 45 -6.58 8.76 -10.69
N ARG A 46 -6.59 9.91 -9.99
CA ARG A 46 -6.74 11.22 -10.62
C ARG A 46 -5.57 11.52 -11.52
N LEU A 47 -4.36 11.14 -11.11
CA LEU A 47 -3.15 11.41 -11.86
C LEU A 47 -3.16 10.73 -13.23
N ILE A 48 -3.73 9.53 -13.35
CA ILE A 48 -3.86 8.84 -14.64
C ILE A 48 -4.77 9.61 -15.60
N THR A 49 -5.80 10.28 -15.07
CA THR A 49 -6.74 11.05 -15.89
C THR A 49 -6.19 12.43 -16.21
N ASP A 50 -5.54 13.07 -15.24
CA ASP A 50 -5.07 14.46 -15.34
C ASP A 50 -3.75 14.58 -16.11
N ASP A 51 -2.81 13.66 -15.89
CA ASP A 51 -1.50 13.65 -16.55
C ASP A 51 -0.97 12.21 -16.78
N PRO A 52 -1.55 11.49 -17.77
CA PRO A 52 -1.09 10.14 -18.11
C PRO A 52 0.35 10.12 -18.65
N GLU A 53 0.84 11.22 -19.24
CA GLU A 53 2.19 11.27 -19.81
C GLU A 53 3.27 11.31 -18.73
N LEU A 54 3.00 11.92 -17.56
CA LEU A 54 3.91 11.81 -16.42
C LEU A 54 4.18 10.35 -16.05
N ILE A 55 3.11 9.55 -15.95
CA ILE A 55 3.20 8.14 -15.60
C ILE A 55 3.93 7.37 -16.70
N LYS A 56 3.56 7.58 -17.96
CA LYS A 56 4.23 6.94 -19.09
C LYS A 56 5.71 7.31 -19.19
N ARG A 57 6.10 8.56 -18.89
CA ARG A 57 7.51 8.97 -18.83
C ARG A 57 8.26 8.15 -17.78
N THR A 58 7.71 8.05 -16.59
CA THR A 58 8.28 7.23 -15.52
C THR A 58 8.39 5.75 -15.91
N LEU A 59 7.37 5.20 -16.57
CA LEU A 59 7.39 3.82 -17.06
C LEU A 59 8.49 3.62 -18.11
N ARG A 60 8.67 4.56 -19.04
CA ARG A 60 9.76 4.52 -20.04
C ARG A 60 11.14 4.55 -19.38
N MET A 61 11.33 5.38 -18.35
CA MET A 61 12.58 5.40 -17.56
C MET A 61 12.86 4.04 -16.89
N ARG A 62 11.81 3.30 -16.50
CA ARG A 62 11.93 1.93 -15.95
C ARG A 62 12.06 0.83 -17.01
N ARG A 63 12.14 1.17 -18.29
CA ARG A 63 12.11 0.21 -19.42
C ARG A 63 10.88 -0.71 -19.36
N ALA A 64 9.75 -0.15 -18.93
CA ALA A 64 8.47 -0.86 -18.86
C ALA A 64 8.05 -1.34 -20.26
N SER A 65 7.32 -2.46 -20.30
CA SER A 65 6.82 -3.02 -21.55
C SER A 65 5.74 -2.15 -22.18
N ASP A 66 5.50 -2.32 -23.49
CA ASP A 66 4.38 -1.68 -24.19
C ASP A 66 3.04 -2.03 -23.54
N GLU A 67 2.91 -3.23 -22.98
CA GLU A 67 1.72 -3.65 -22.23
C GLU A 67 1.46 -2.75 -21.02
N GLN A 68 2.50 -2.39 -20.26
CA GLN A 68 2.37 -1.48 -19.11
C GLN A 68 2.06 -0.05 -19.54
N LEU A 69 2.59 0.41 -20.67
CA LEU A 69 2.24 1.72 -21.23
C LEU A 69 0.78 1.77 -21.67
N ASN A 70 0.32 0.71 -22.36
CA ASN A 70 -1.07 0.57 -22.79
C ASN A 70 -2.03 0.40 -21.60
N ALA A 71 -1.57 -0.18 -20.49
CA ALA A 71 -2.35 -0.30 -19.27
C ALA A 71 -2.75 1.09 -18.72
N VAL A 72 -1.87 2.10 -18.81
CA VAL A 72 -2.21 3.48 -18.41
C VAL A 72 -3.38 4.03 -19.21
N ASP A 73 -3.35 3.86 -20.54
CA ASP A 73 -4.44 4.29 -21.43
C ASP A 73 -5.73 3.53 -21.14
N ARG A 74 -5.62 2.22 -20.91
CA ARG A 74 -6.77 1.38 -20.60
C ARG A 74 -7.40 1.76 -19.27
N ILE A 75 -6.61 2.07 -18.24
CA ILE A 75 -7.12 2.55 -16.95
C ILE A 75 -7.86 3.88 -17.11
N GLY A 76 -7.33 4.80 -17.92
CA GLY A 76 -8.00 6.06 -18.25
C GLY A 76 -9.37 5.82 -18.89
N GLU A 77 -9.45 4.91 -19.87
CA GLU A 77 -10.71 4.54 -20.52
C GLU A 77 -11.69 3.86 -19.55
N LEU A 78 -11.22 2.91 -18.74
CA LEU A 78 -12.04 2.25 -17.73
C LEU A 78 -12.60 3.24 -16.71
N THR A 79 -11.83 4.25 -16.34
CA THR A 79 -12.27 5.31 -15.42
C THR A 79 -13.40 6.14 -16.02
N ARG A 80 -13.32 6.47 -17.31
CA ARG A 80 -14.41 7.14 -18.04
C ARG A 80 -15.66 6.27 -18.12
N LEU A 81 -15.52 5.02 -18.54
CA LEU A 81 -16.63 4.07 -18.63
C LEU A 81 -17.32 3.84 -17.28
N ARG A 82 -16.52 3.81 -16.20
CA ARG A 82 -17.04 3.73 -14.84
C ARG A 82 -17.87 4.96 -14.49
N ALA A 83 -17.38 6.16 -14.77
CA ALA A 83 -18.12 7.40 -14.53
C ALA A 83 -19.45 7.42 -15.29
N GLU A 84 -19.47 6.96 -16.55
CA GLU A 84 -20.69 6.82 -17.36
C GLU A 84 -21.68 5.83 -16.72
N ALA A 85 -21.21 4.65 -16.31
CA ALA A 85 -22.05 3.64 -15.67
C ALA A 85 -22.61 4.12 -14.32
N VAL A 86 -21.83 4.87 -13.53
CA VAL A 86 -22.30 5.50 -12.29
C VAL A 86 -23.44 6.49 -12.57
N VAL A 87 -23.28 7.36 -13.58
CA VAL A 87 -24.31 8.33 -13.96
C VAL A 87 -25.59 7.60 -14.41
N GLN A 88 -25.47 6.61 -15.30
CA GLN A 88 -26.62 5.83 -15.78
C GLN A 88 -27.37 5.13 -14.64
N GLY A 89 -26.65 4.48 -13.72
CA GLY A 89 -27.25 3.83 -12.56
C GLY A 89 -27.95 4.81 -11.63
N ASN A 90 -27.36 5.99 -11.40
CA ASN A 90 -27.95 7.04 -10.57
C ASN A 90 -29.21 7.65 -11.19
N ASP A 91 -29.19 7.94 -12.49
CA ASP A 91 -30.34 8.46 -13.23
C ASP A 91 -31.51 7.46 -13.20
N ALA A 92 -31.23 6.17 -13.40
CA ALA A 92 -32.24 5.12 -13.34
C ALA A 92 -32.86 4.99 -11.93
N ARG A 93 -32.05 5.07 -10.87
CA ARG A 93 -32.54 5.08 -9.48
C ARG A 93 -33.35 6.33 -9.18
N GLN A 94 -32.93 7.48 -9.68
CA GLN A 94 -33.64 8.74 -9.51
C GLN A 94 -35.01 8.71 -10.20
N MET A 95 -35.07 8.21 -11.43
CA MET A 95 -36.32 7.99 -12.17
C MET A 95 -37.27 7.08 -11.36
N ARG A 96 -36.76 5.95 -10.85
CA ARG A 96 -37.56 5.05 -10.00
C ARG A 96 -38.12 5.75 -8.76
N LYS A 97 -37.30 6.55 -8.07
CA LYS A 97 -37.69 7.31 -6.88
C LYS A 97 -38.77 8.36 -7.18
N GLN A 98 -38.74 8.96 -8.37
CA GLN A 98 -39.72 9.96 -8.80
C GLN A 98 -41.05 9.34 -9.28
N LEU A 99 -41.00 8.19 -9.97
CA LEU A 99 -42.19 7.56 -10.56
C LEU A 99 -42.96 6.69 -9.55
N SER A 100 -42.27 6.05 -8.60
CA SER A 100 -42.89 5.13 -7.64
C SER A 100 -44.03 5.75 -6.80
N PRO A 101 -43.92 7.00 -6.30
CA PRO A 101 -45.04 7.67 -5.61
C PRO A 101 -46.23 7.99 -6.52
N LYS A 102 -45.99 8.29 -7.80
CA LYS A 102 -47.03 8.62 -8.79
C LYS A 102 -47.91 7.42 -9.11
N ILE A 103 -47.32 6.22 -9.17
CA ILE A 103 -48.07 4.96 -9.34
C ILE A 103 -49.09 4.79 -8.21
N GLY A 104 -48.68 5.02 -6.95
CA GLY A 104 -49.57 4.94 -5.79
C GLY A 104 -50.71 5.97 -5.82
N ALA A 105 -50.48 7.14 -6.42
CA ALA A 105 -51.51 8.16 -6.61
C ALA A 105 -52.51 7.78 -7.73
N LEU A 106 -52.02 7.32 -8.89
CA LEU A 106 -52.86 6.91 -10.02
C LEU A 106 -53.73 5.68 -9.71
N MET A 107 -53.18 4.72 -8.96
CA MET A 107 -53.96 3.57 -8.47
C MET A 107 -55.09 3.99 -7.52
N LYS A 108 -54.93 5.10 -6.77
CA LYS A 108 -55.98 5.66 -5.91
C LYS A 108 -57.00 6.48 -6.67
N SER A 109 -56.61 7.13 -7.78
CA SER A 109 -57.55 7.87 -8.64
C SER A 109 -58.32 6.97 -9.62
N GLY A 110 -57.96 5.68 -9.72
CA GLY A 110 -58.64 4.71 -10.59
C GLY A 110 -58.10 4.68 -12.03
N GLU A 111 -57.00 5.37 -12.30
CA GLU A 111 -56.35 5.46 -13.62
C GLU A 111 -55.39 4.28 -13.84
N ILE A 112 -55.96 3.08 -14.01
CA ILE A 112 -55.21 1.81 -14.03
C ILE A 112 -54.25 1.72 -15.23
N GLU A 113 -54.67 2.13 -16.43
CA GLU A 113 -53.83 2.05 -17.63
C GLU A 113 -52.56 2.91 -17.51
N GLU A 114 -52.68 4.12 -16.97
CA GLU A 114 -51.54 5.02 -16.80
C GLU A 114 -50.62 4.55 -15.66
N ALA A 115 -51.19 3.98 -14.60
CA ALA A 115 -50.42 3.33 -13.55
C ALA A 115 -49.60 2.14 -14.07
N ASP A 116 -50.15 1.35 -14.99
CA ASP A 116 -49.47 0.19 -15.57
C ASP A 116 -48.32 0.60 -16.52
N LYS A 117 -48.47 1.70 -17.28
CA LYS A 117 -47.35 2.28 -18.04
C LYS A 117 -46.20 2.71 -17.12
N LEU A 118 -46.50 3.44 -16.04
CA LEU A 118 -45.48 3.85 -15.08
C LEU A 118 -44.82 2.68 -14.35
N LYS A 119 -45.56 1.59 -14.07
CA LYS A 119 -44.96 0.36 -13.53
C LYS A 119 -43.97 -0.26 -14.52
N ALA A 120 -44.30 -0.27 -15.81
CA ALA A 120 -43.40 -0.77 -16.86
C ALA A 120 -42.13 0.08 -16.94
N GLU A 121 -42.25 1.41 -16.89
CA GLU A 121 -41.10 2.32 -16.83
C GLU A 121 -40.24 2.09 -15.59
N VAL A 122 -40.84 1.98 -14.40
CA VAL A 122 -40.12 1.67 -13.15
C VAL A 122 -39.38 0.34 -13.23
N ALA A 123 -40.00 -0.69 -13.82
CA ALA A 123 -39.38 -2.00 -14.01
C ALA A 123 -38.21 -1.92 -15.02
N ALA A 124 -38.34 -1.13 -16.08
CA ALA A 124 -37.26 -0.87 -17.03
C ALA A 124 -36.09 -0.12 -16.36
N SER A 125 -36.37 0.93 -15.58
CA SER A 125 -35.34 1.64 -14.81
C SER A 125 -34.64 0.74 -13.80
N ALA A 126 -35.36 -0.18 -13.16
CA ALA A 126 -34.74 -1.16 -12.25
C ALA A 126 -33.73 -2.05 -12.99
N LYS A 127 -34.09 -2.58 -14.17
CA LYS A 127 -33.19 -3.36 -15.00
C LYS A 127 -31.96 -2.57 -15.45
N ILE A 128 -32.11 -1.29 -15.78
CA ILE A 128 -30.99 -0.41 -16.14
C ILE A 128 -30.05 -0.21 -14.95
N ALA A 129 -30.59 0.02 -13.75
CA ALA A 129 -29.79 0.16 -12.54
C ALA A 129 -28.99 -1.13 -12.23
N ASP A 130 -29.65 -2.29 -12.31
CA ASP A 130 -29.01 -3.58 -12.04
C ASP A 130 -27.91 -3.89 -13.08
N ALA A 131 -28.14 -3.56 -14.36
CA ALA A 131 -27.13 -3.71 -15.41
C ALA A 131 -25.94 -2.75 -15.23
N ALA A 132 -26.19 -1.52 -14.78
CA ALA A 132 -25.14 -0.56 -14.47
C ALA A 132 -24.26 -1.05 -13.30
N ASP A 133 -24.86 -1.64 -12.27
CA ASP A 133 -24.12 -2.20 -11.13
C ASP A 133 -23.25 -3.38 -11.53
N ALA A 134 -23.78 -4.33 -12.29
CA ALA A 134 -22.99 -5.44 -12.83
C ALA A 134 -21.82 -4.93 -13.70
N ARG A 135 -22.08 -3.90 -14.52
CA ARG A 135 -21.04 -3.29 -15.35
C ARG A 135 -19.96 -2.60 -14.52
N LEU A 136 -20.32 -1.94 -13.41
CA LEU A 136 -19.36 -1.32 -12.51
C LEU A 136 -18.44 -2.36 -11.87
N GLU A 137 -18.99 -3.50 -11.43
CA GLU A 137 -18.18 -4.60 -10.87
C GLU A 137 -17.14 -5.11 -11.86
N GLU A 138 -17.52 -5.34 -13.13
CA GLU A 138 -16.60 -5.76 -14.19
C GLU A 138 -15.50 -4.72 -14.44
N LEU A 139 -15.89 -3.44 -14.57
CA LEU A 139 -14.96 -2.34 -14.83
C LEU A 139 -13.97 -2.16 -13.68
N ASP A 140 -14.45 -2.26 -12.43
CA ASP A 140 -13.61 -2.11 -11.25
C ASP A 140 -12.64 -3.28 -11.07
N ALA A 141 -13.05 -4.50 -11.40
CA ALA A 141 -12.17 -5.67 -11.36
C ALA A 141 -11.03 -5.56 -12.39
N GLU A 142 -11.36 -5.21 -13.64
CA GLU A 142 -10.36 -5.01 -14.69
C GLU A 142 -9.40 -3.87 -14.33
N ARG A 143 -9.97 -2.73 -13.91
CA ARG A 143 -9.20 -1.53 -13.56
C ARG A 143 -8.25 -1.79 -12.39
N SER A 144 -8.71 -2.45 -11.33
CA SER A 144 -7.88 -2.79 -10.16
C SER A 144 -6.75 -3.74 -10.53
N THR A 145 -7.02 -4.71 -11.42
CA THR A 145 -6.00 -5.62 -11.93
C THR A 145 -4.89 -4.85 -12.64
N LEU A 146 -5.24 -3.89 -13.50
CA LEU A 146 -4.27 -3.08 -14.22
C LEU A 146 -3.51 -2.12 -13.30
N PHE A 147 -4.14 -1.51 -12.30
CA PHE A 147 -3.44 -0.67 -11.33
C PHE A 147 -2.34 -1.44 -10.58
N ASN A 148 -2.60 -2.71 -10.25
CA ASN A 148 -1.66 -3.54 -9.52
C ASN A 148 -0.43 -3.95 -10.36
N THR A 149 -0.43 -3.76 -11.68
CA THR A 149 0.74 -4.00 -12.53
C THR A 149 1.65 -2.78 -12.66
N LEU A 150 1.17 -1.60 -12.23
CA LEU A 150 1.92 -0.36 -12.34
C LEU A 150 2.85 -0.15 -11.13
N PRO A 151 4.16 0.09 -11.35
CA PRO A 151 5.09 0.43 -10.28
C PRO A 151 4.83 1.87 -9.77
N ASN A 152 5.35 2.17 -8.58
CA ASN A 152 5.29 3.53 -8.04
C ASN A 152 6.08 4.53 -8.91
N LEU A 153 5.69 5.80 -8.83
CA LEU A 153 6.36 6.88 -9.53
C LEU A 153 7.82 7.02 -9.10
N LEU A 154 8.66 7.43 -10.04
CA LEU A 154 10.04 7.81 -9.75
C LEU A 154 10.07 9.21 -9.14
N ASP A 155 10.99 9.43 -8.20
CA ASP A 155 11.29 10.76 -7.70
C ASP A 155 11.86 11.60 -8.85
N PRO A 156 11.52 12.89 -8.98
CA PRO A 156 12.09 13.76 -10.02
C PRO A 156 13.63 13.84 -10.01
N ARG A 157 14.28 13.48 -8.90
CA ARG A 157 15.74 13.41 -8.75
C ARG A 157 16.34 12.09 -9.21
N THR A 158 15.52 11.11 -9.58
CA THR A 158 16.04 9.84 -10.10
C THR A 158 16.55 10.04 -11.52
N ASP A 159 17.84 9.76 -11.72
CA ASP A 159 18.48 9.78 -13.03
C ASP A 159 17.93 8.65 -13.92
N ASP A 160 17.94 8.88 -15.24
CA ASP A 160 17.60 7.83 -16.22
C ASP A 160 18.81 6.91 -16.43
N GLY A 161 18.57 5.61 -16.48
CA GLY A 161 19.60 4.59 -16.59
C GLY A 161 19.04 3.28 -17.13
N ASP A 162 19.85 2.56 -17.89
CA ASP A 162 19.46 1.25 -18.45
C ASP A 162 19.65 0.12 -17.44
N ASP A 163 20.71 0.20 -16.63
CA ASP A 163 21.13 -0.83 -15.69
C ASP A 163 21.94 -0.24 -14.52
N GLU A 164 22.59 -1.12 -13.76
CA GLU A 164 23.39 -0.75 -12.59
C GLU A 164 24.66 0.08 -12.92
N ASP A 165 25.13 0.07 -14.17
CA ASP A 165 26.28 0.88 -14.60
C ASP A 165 25.93 2.37 -14.71
N ALA A 166 24.64 2.71 -14.78
CA ALA A 166 24.15 4.09 -14.78
C ALA A 166 23.98 4.68 -13.36
N ASN A 167 24.30 3.93 -12.30
CA ASN A 167 24.17 4.40 -10.93
C ASN A 167 25.16 5.55 -10.62
N THR A 168 24.63 6.69 -10.19
CA THR A 168 25.43 7.85 -9.76
C THR A 168 25.96 7.65 -8.33
N GLU A 169 27.28 7.66 -8.14
CA GLU A 169 27.88 7.67 -6.79
C GLU A 169 27.62 9.02 -6.10
N VAL A 170 26.91 8.98 -4.97
CA VAL A 170 26.56 10.19 -4.20
C VAL A 170 27.61 10.51 -3.13
N SER A 171 28.22 9.48 -2.54
CA SER A 171 29.24 9.64 -1.50
C SER A 171 30.05 8.36 -1.32
N SER A 172 31.36 8.51 -1.12
CA SER A 172 32.26 7.45 -0.64
C SER A 172 32.71 7.72 0.79
N TRP A 173 32.86 6.65 1.57
CA TRP A 173 33.37 6.72 2.93
C TRP A 173 34.28 5.54 3.24
N GLY A 174 35.35 5.80 3.99
CA GLY A 174 36.40 4.84 4.28
C GLY A 174 37.69 5.14 3.54
N CYS A 175 38.70 4.31 3.76
CA CYS A 175 39.96 4.36 3.05
C CYS A 175 40.08 3.15 2.13
N GLU A 176 40.57 3.36 0.90
CA GLU A 176 41.12 2.31 0.03
C GLU A 176 42.41 1.78 0.68
N GLY A 177 42.29 1.13 1.84
CA GLY A 177 43.40 0.43 2.45
C GLY A 177 43.87 -0.66 1.49
N GLU A 178 45.19 -0.81 1.35
CA GLU A 178 45.76 -1.90 0.56
C GLU A 178 45.27 -3.23 1.14
N LEU A 179 44.37 -3.90 0.40
CA LEU A 179 43.97 -5.26 0.72
C LEU A 179 45.18 -6.19 0.55
N PRO A 180 45.35 -7.22 1.40
CA PRO A 180 46.44 -8.17 1.26
C PRO A 180 46.46 -8.83 -0.13
N ASN A 181 47.65 -9.08 -0.65
CA ASN A 181 47.86 -9.70 -1.97
C ASN A 181 47.30 -11.13 -2.09
N GLU A 182 47.10 -11.84 -0.97
CA GLU A 182 46.60 -13.22 -0.91
C GLU A 182 45.16 -13.30 -0.33
N ARG A 183 44.29 -12.37 -0.72
CA ARG A 183 42.90 -12.38 -0.26
C ARG A 183 42.13 -13.58 -0.82
N LYS A 184 41.37 -14.23 0.05
CA LYS A 184 40.40 -15.28 -0.32
C LYS A 184 39.02 -14.65 -0.52
N TRP A 185 38.20 -15.30 -1.32
CA TRP A 185 36.79 -14.96 -1.39
C TRP A 185 36.12 -15.25 -0.04
N HIS A 186 35.06 -14.52 0.28
CA HIS A 186 34.42 -14.59 1.60
C HIS A 186 33.92 -16.01 1.94
N ASP A 187 33.45 -16.75 0.93
CA ASP A 187 32.95 -18.11 1.02
C ASP A 187 34.09 -19.13 1.22
N GLU A 188 35.18 -19.01 0.46
CA GLU A 188 36.38 -19.82 0.61
C GLU A 188 36.97 -19.66 2.02
N PHE A 189 37.15 -18.40 2.45
CA PHE A 189 37.66 -18.08 3.78
C PHE A 189 36.76 -18.63 4.89
N ALA A 190 35.44 -18.42 4.77
CA ALA A 190 34.47 -18.89 5.75
C ALA A 190 34.41 -20.43 5.81
N THR A 191 34.60 -21.11 4.69
CA THR A 191 34.64 -22.57 4.60
C THR A 191 35.90 -23.13 5.27
N GLU A 192 37.07 -22.57 4.97
CA GLU A 192 38.34 -23.00 5.56
C GLU A 192 38.39 -22.85 7.08
N MET A 193 37.80 -21.78 7.62
CA MET A 193 37.71 -21.59 9.08
C MET A 193 36.65 -22.49 9.74
N GLY A 194 35.97 -23.35 8.96
CA GLY A 194 34.88 -24.23 9.42
C GLY A 194 33.61 -23.47 9.83
N GLY A 195 33.47 -22.22 9.40
CA GLY A 195 32.36 -21.33 9.73
C GLY A 195 31.19 -21.43 8.75
N LEU A 196 31.43 -21.89 7.53
CA LEU A 196 30.43 -22.06 6.46
C LEU A 196 30.45 -23.51 5.95
N ASP A 197 29.29 -24.16 5.93
CA ASP A 197 29.10 -25.52 5.42
C ASP A 197 28.02 -25.53 4.34
N ILE A 198 28.45 -25.41 3.08
CA ILE A 198 27.58 -25.39 1.89
C ILE A 198 27.11 -26.80 1.54
N GLU A 199 27.92 -27.84 1.80
CA GLU A 199 27.58 -29.22 1.48
C GLU A 199 26.45 -29.73 2.37
N ALA A 200 26.53 -29.49 3.69
CA ALA A 200 25.43 -29.78 4.60
C ALA A 200 24.18 -28.98 4.24
N ALA A 201 24.32 -27.72 3.85
CA ALA A 201 23.19 -26.89 3.41
C ALA A 201 22.50 -27.47 2.17
N SER A 202 23.27 -27.93 1.18
CA SER A 202 22.76 -28.57 -0.03
C SER A 202 21.98 -29.85 0.29
N GLY A 203 22.48 -30.68 1.21
CA GLY A 203 21.80 -31.89 1.65
C GLY A 203 20.50 -31.65 2.45
N LEU A 204 20.33 -30.48 3.05
CA LEU A 204 19.15 -30.12 3.84
C LEU A 204 18.11 -29.33 3.06
N SER A 205 18.56 -28.31 2.31
CA SER A 205 17.69 -27.27 1.75
C SER A 205 17.97 -26.99 0.26
N GLY A 206 19.01 -27.59 -0.32
CA GLY A 206 19.37 -27.44 -1.73
C GLY A 206 20.26 -26.22 -2.02
N SER A 207 20.32 -25.80 -3.29
CA SER A 207 21.20 -24.72 -3.75
C SER A 207 20.91 -23.38 -3.09
N ARG A 208 21.94 -22.53 -2.92
CA ARG A 208 21.88 -21.17 -2.32
C ARG A 208 21.58 -21.11 -0.81
N PHE A 209 21.57 -22.25 -0.13
CA PHE A 209 21.57 -22.30 1.33
C PHE A 209 22.98 -22.42 1.89
N ALA A 210 23.15 -21.94 3.11
CA ALA A 210 24.39 -21.96 3.86
C ALA A 210 24.12 -22.37 5.31
N VAL A 211 24.92 -23.27 5.86
CA VAL A 211 24.92 -23.55 7.30
C VAL A 211 26.08 -22.81 7.93
N LEU A 212 25.79 -21.82 8.78
CA LEU A 212 26.80 -21.11 9.57
C LEU A 212 27.11 -21.88 10.85
N ARG A 213 28.40 -21.97 11.19
CA ARG A 213 28.90 -22.70 12.38
C ARG A 213 29.88 -21.86 13.18
N GLY A 214 30.04 -22.26 14.44
CA GLY A 214 31.08 -21.75 15.33
C GLY A 214 31.09 -20.24 15.47
N GLN A 215 32.27 -19.64 15.22
CA GLN A 215 32.47 -18.21 15.38
C GLN A 215 31.68 -17.37 14.37
N LEU A 216 31.43 -17.88 13.16
CA LEU A 216 30.68 -17.16 12.13
C LEU A 216 29.19 -17.04 12.51
N ALA A 217 28.59 -18.12 13.03
CA ALA A 217 27.24 -18.08 13.58
C ALA A 217 27.14 -17.16 14.82
N ARG A 218 28.20 -17.04 15.62
CA ARG A 218 28.25 -16.08 16.73
C ARG A 218 28.34 -14.63 16.22
N LEU A 219 29.13 -14.39 15.18
CA LEU A 219 29.27 -13.07 14.55
C LEU A 219 27.95 -12.60 13.94
N GLU A 220 27.21 -13.47 13.24
CA GLU A 220 25.89 -13.17 12.71
C GLU A 220 24.94 -12.63 13.80
N ARG A 221 24.80 -13.36 14.92
CA ARG A 221 23.98 -12.90 16.04
C ARG A 221 24.47 -11.60 16.66
N ALA A 222 25.80 -11.42 16.74
CA ALA A 222 26.37 -10.18 17.26
C ALA A 222 26.04 -8.98 16.36
N LEU A 223 26.09 -9.15 15.04
CA LEU A 223 25.71 -8.13 14.06
C LEU A 223 24.21 -7.81 14.14
N ILE A 224 23.36 -8.84 14.21
CA ILE A 224 21.91 -8.67 14.37
C ILE A 224 21.62 -7.82 15.61
N ASN A 225 22.16 -8.22 16.77
CA ASN A 225 21.95 -7.48 18.02
C ASN A 225 22.53 -6.07 17.96
N PHE A 226 23.72 -5.89 17.38
CA PHE A 226 24.33 -4.58 17.21
C PHE A 226 23.42 -3.62 16.42
N PHE A 227 22.86 -4.07 15.28
CA PHE A 227 21.97 -3.22 14.48
C PHE A 227 20.63 -2.95 15.18
N ILE A 228 20.07 -3.93 15.90
CA ILE A 228 18.86 -3.73 16.71
C ILE A 228 19.11 -2.68 17.81
N ASP A 229 20.16 -2.86 18.61
CA ASP A 229 20.49 -1.97 19.72
C ASP A 229 20.78 -0.55 19.22
N LEU A 230 21.55 -0.41 18.13
CA LEU A 230 21.86 0.88 17.51
C LEU A 230 20.58 1.61 17.07
N HIS A 231 19.72 0.93 16.32
CA HIS A 231 18.56 1.57 15.74
C HIS A 231 17.47 1.85 16.79
N THR A 232 17.26 0.96 17.75
CA THR A 232 16.23 1.14 18.79
C THR A 232 16.69 2.07 19.91
N GLY A 233 17.95 1.95 20.34
CA GLY A 233 18.52 2.72 21.44
C GLY A 233 18.94 4.13 21.06
N GLU A 234 19.59 4.31 19.90
CA GLU A 234 20.16 5.60 19.50
C GLU A 234 19.30 6.34 18.47
N HIS A 235 18.66 5.63 17.54
CA HIS A 235 17.90 6.25 16.44
C HIS A 235 16.37 6.27 16.68
N GLY A 236 15.89 5.68 17.79
CA GLY A 236 14.49 5.74 18.21
C GLY A 236 13.53 4.85 17.40
N TYR A 237 14.04 3.84 16.70
CA TYR A 237 13.21 2.84 16.04
C TYR A 237 12.48 1.98 17.07
N THR A 238 11.30 1.49 16.73
CA THR A 238 10.55 0.53 17.56
C THR A 238 10.78 -0.87 17.01
N GLU A 239 11.23 -1.79 17.88
CA GLU A 239 11.35 -3.23 17.58
C GLU A 239 10.01 -3.95 17.68
#